data_AF-A0A962B5C0-F1
#
_entry.id   AF-A0A962B5C0-F1
#
_cell.length_a   1.000
_cell.length_b   1.000
_cell.length_c   1.000
_cell.angle_alpha   90.00
_cell.angle_beta   90.00
_cell.angle_gamma   90.00
#
_symmetry.space_group_name_H-M   'P 1'
#
loop_
_entity.id
_entity.type
_entity.pdbx_description
1 polymer ?
#
loop_
_entity_poly.entity_id
_entity_poly.type
_entity_poly.pdbx_seq_one_letter_code
_entity_poly.pdbx_strand_id
1 'polypeptide(L)'
;MTQPSSGTPTNAAPRAVDVDAAVAKFNALTGAHIAAYLDACVHCGQCAQACHFHEVTRDPRRVPAMKLAPITKVYRRHKAPFAGLRRALGLAPELTR
;
A
#
# COMPACT_ATOMS: atom_id res chain seq x y z
N MET A 1 -32.62 10.28 10.65
CA MET A 1 -31.50 9.55 10.02
C MET A 1 -30.64 10.58 9.29
N THR A 2 -29.89 11.37 10.05
CA THR A 2 -28.98 12.41 9.56
C THR A 2 -27.62 12.05 10.09
N GLN A 3 -26.74 11.52 9.23
CA GLN A 3 -25.34 11.40 9.60
C GLN A 3 -24.73 12.80 9.66
N PRO A 4 -23.97 13.14 10.72
CA PRO A 4 -23.20 14.38 10.75
C PRO A 4 -22.08 14.28 9.71
N SER A 5 -22.10 15.18 8.74
CA SER A 5 -21.05 15.38 7.75
C SER A 5 -19.74 15.73 8.46
N SER A 6 -18.81 14.79 8.50
CA SER A 6 -17.42 15.02 8.91
C SER A 6 -16.81 16.08 7.99
N GLY A 7 -16.61 17.26 8.56
CA GLY A 7 -16.04 18.41 7.86
C GLY A 7 -14.71 18.07 7.17
N THR A 8 -14.59 18.58 5.95
CA THR A 8 -13.33 18.70 5.23
C THR A 8 -12.34 19.54 6.05
N PRO A 9 -11.11 19.07 6.34
CA PRO A 9 -10.07 19.98 6.78
C PRO A 9 -9.56 20.79 5.59
N THR A 10 -10.09 22.01 5.45
CA THR A 10 -9.53 23.06 4.59
C THR A 10 -8.21 23.54 5.21
N ASN A 11 -7.12 23.46 4.44
CA ASN A 11 -5.81 24.08 4.70
C ASN A 11 -5.17 23.82 6.09
N ALA A 12 -4.60 22.64 6.29
CA ALA A 12 -3.56 22.44 7.29
C ALA A 12 -2.19 22.72 6.66
N ALA A 13 -1.43 23.67 7.22
CA ALA A 13 0.01 23.82 7.01
C ALA A 13 0.72 22.45 7.15
N PRO A 14 1.88 22.19 6.51
CA PRO A 14 2.53 20.90 6.61
C PRO A 14 2.93 20.64 8.07
N ARG A 15 2.07 19.90 8.80
CA ARG A 15 2.42 19.28 10.06
C ARG A 15 3.70 18.49 9.85
N ALA A 16 4.66 18.61 10.78
CA ALA A 16 5.83 17.75 10.77
C ALA A 16 5.36 16.29 10.68
N VAL A 17 5.68 15.63 9.57
CA VAL A 17 5.23 14.26 9.31
C VAL A 17 6.19 13.34 10.05
N ASP A 18 5.74 12.81 11.18
CA ASP A 18 6.43 11.72 11.86
C ASP A 18 6.23 10.42 11.07
N VAL A 19 7.23 10.08 10.27
CA VAL A 19 7.22 8.90 9.41
C VAL A 19 7.30 7.63 10.23
N ASP A 20 8.04 7.64 11.35
CA ASP A 20 8.25 6.45 12.17
C ASP A 20 6.97 6.06 12.91
N ALA A 21 6.25 7.04 13.46
CA ALA A 21 4.94 6.82 14.07
C ALA A 21 3.92 6.31 13.04
N ALA A 22 3.93 6.85 11.82
CA ALA A 22 3.05 6.40 10.74
C ALA A 22 3.34 4.95 10.33
N VAL A 23 4.61 4.59 10.20
CA VAL A 23 5.04 3.23 9.86
C VAL A 23 4.72 2.25 10.99
N ALA A 24 4.90 2.65 12.25
CA ALA A 24 4.53 1.83 13.40
C ALA A 24 3.02 1.53 13.40
N LYS A 25 2.18 2.54 13.18
CA LYS A 25 0.72 2.36 13.10
C LYS A 25 0.31 1.49 11.92
N PHE A 26 0.90 1.70 10.74
CA PHE A 26 0.66 0.87 9.56
C PHE A 26 0.98 -0.60 9.83
N ASN A 27 2.13 -0.87 10.46
CA ASN A 27 2.55 -2.23 10.81
C ASN A 27 1.67 -2.87 11.88
N ALA A 28 1.06 -2.08 12.77
CA ALA A 28 0.10 -2.58 13.76
C ALA A 28 -1.23 -2.98 13.11
N LEU A 29 -1.68 -2.25 12.08
CA LEU A 29 -2.92 -2.55 11.35
C LEU A 29 -2.75 -3.63 10.29
N THR A 30 -1.52 -3.85 9.81
CA THR A 30 -1.21 -4.91 8.84
C THR A 30 -1.07 -6.25 9.55
N GLY A 31 -2.21 -6.90 9.80
CA GLY A 31 -2.31 -8.26 10.35
C GLY A 31 -2.10 -9.37 9.31
N ALA A 32 -2.20 -10.63 9.76
CA ALA A 32 -1.95 -11.82 8.94
C ALA A 32 -2.88 -11.93 7.71
N HIS A 33 -4.14 -11.52 7.82
CA HIS A 33 -5.09 -11.55 6.69
C HIS A 33 -4.66 -10.61 5.57
N ILE A 34 -4.24 -9.38 5.91
CA ILE A 34 -3.77 -8.41 4.92
C ILE A 34 -2.48 -8.91 4.26
N ALA A 35 -1.56 -9.48 5.04
CA ALA A 35 -0.36 -10.11 4.52
C ALA A 35 -0.67 -11.21 3.47
N ALA A 36 -1.60 -12.11 3.79
CA ALA A 36 -2.03 -13.16 2.87
C ALA A 36 -2.64 -12.59 1.58
N TYR A 37 -3.45 -11.53 1.65
CA TYR A 37 -4.02 -10.90 0.46
C TYR A 37 -2.97 -10.19 -0.40
N LEU A 38 -1.96 -9.58 0.22
CA LEU A 38 -0.86 -8.93 -0.50
C LEU A 38 0.06 -9.94 -1.20
N ASP A 39 0.20 -11.15 -0.65
CA ASP A 39 0.99 -12.23 -1.23
C ASP A 39 0.20 -13.11 -2.23
N ALA A 40 -1.14 -13.06 -2.21
CA ALA A 40 -1.99 -13.84 -3.13
C ALA A 40 -1.88 -13.42 -4.61
N CYS A 41 -1.35 -12.23 -4.90
CA CYS A 41 -1.20 -11.76 -6.26
C CYS A 41 -0.13 -12.54 -7.03
N VAL A 42 -0.55 -13.39 -7.97
CA VAL A 42 0.34 -14.17 -8.86
C VAL A 42 0.63 -13.49 -10.20
N HIS A 43 0.32 -12.19 -10.31
CA HIS A 43 0.51 -11.41 -11.55
C HIS A 43 -0.22 -11.96 -12.79
N CYS A 44 -1.37 -12.60 -12.62
CA CYS A 44 -2.18 -13.17 -13.72
C CYS A 44 -2.88 -12.14 -14.64
N GLY A 45 -2.93 -10.86 -14.26
CA GLY A 45 -3.52 -9.80 -15.09
C GLY A 45 -5.05 -9.73 -15.11
N GLN A 46 -5.76 -10.64 -14.45
CA GLN A 46 -7.24 -10.64 -14.42
C GLN A 46 -7.83 -9.34 -13.84
N CYS A 47 -7.15 -8.74 -12.86
CA CYS A 47 -7.55 -7.45 -12.30
C CYS A 47 -7.44 -6.27 -13.28
N ALA A 48 -6.60 -6.37 -14.31
CA ALA A 48 -6.49 -5.35 -15.34
C ALA A 48 -7.70 -5.41 -16.28
N GLN A 49 -8.11 -6.62 -16.67
CA GLN A 49 -9.28 -6.83 -17.53
C GLN A 49 -10.59 -6.40 -16.88
N ALA A 50 -10.75 -6.62 -15.57
CA ALA A 50 -11.96 -6.22 -14.85
C ALA A 50 -12.02 -4.71 -14.53
N CYS A 51 -10.98 -3.92 -14.82
CA CYS A 51 -10.89 -2.53 -14.36
C CYS A 51 -11.33 -1.52 -15.44
N HIS A 52 -12.47 -0.86 -15.25
CA HIS A 52 -12.97 0.16 -16.19
C HIS A 52 -11.99 1.28 -16.51
N PHE A 53 -11.21 1.74 -15.52
CA PHE A 53 -10.18 2.76 -15.76
C PHE A 53 -9.06 2.27 -16.67
N HIS A 54 -8.71 0.99 -16.56
CA HIS A 54 -7.73 0.37 -17.44
C HIS A 54 -8.33 0.11 -18.82
N GLU A 55 -9.59 -0.33 -18.92
CA GLU A 55 -10.26 -0.56 -20.20
C GLU A 55 -10.35 0.73 -21.04
N VAL A 56 -10.73 1.85 -20.41
CA VAL A 56 -10.93 3.13 -21.12
C VAL A 56 -9.60 3.81 -21.45
N THR A 57 -8.64 3.83 -20.51
CA THR A 57 -7.36 4.55 -20.72
C THR A 57 -6.27 3.68 -21.33
N ARG A 58 -6.38 2.35 -21.22
CA ARG A 58 -5.31 1.38 -21.50
C ARG A 58 -3.99 1.64 -20.80
N ASP A 59 -4.03 2.43 -19.72
CA ASP A 59 -2.86 2.73 -18.90
C ASP A 59 -2.68 1.62 -17.85
N PRO A 60 -1.55 0.88 -17.87
CA PRO A 60 -1.27 -0.16 -16.88
C PRO A 60 -1.06 0.41 -15.46
N ARG A 61 -0.79 1.71 -15.29
CA ARG A 61 -0.62 2.33 -13.96
C ARG A 61 -1.93 2.40 -13.17
N ARG A 62 -3.08 2.32 -13.86
CA ARG A 62 -4.40 2.43 -13.23
C ARG A 62 -4.92 1.11 -12.65
N VAL A 63 -4.30 -0.02 -13.00
CA VAL A 63 -4.77 -1.34 -12.56
C VAL A 63 -4.66 -1.49 -11.03
N PRO A 64 -5.53 -2.29 -10.40
CA PRO A 64 -5.54 -2.46 -8.95
C PRO A 64 -4.19 -2.92 -8.37
N ALA A 65 -3.50 -3.84 -9.05
CA ALA A 65 -2.20 -4.35 -8.60
C ALA A 65 -1.13 -3.25 -8.48
N MET A 66 -1.11 -2.28 -9.40
CA MET A 66 -0.14 -1.18 -9.37
C MET A 66 -0.42 -0.19 -8.24
N LYS A 67 -1.70 0.00 -7.87
CA LYS A 67 -2.06 0.82 -6.71
C LYS A 67 -1.65 0.18 -5.38
N LEU A 68 -1.64 -1.16 -5.33
CA LEU A 68 -1.22 -1.91 -4.15
C LEU A 68 0.31 -2.02 -4.00
N ALA A 69 1.08 -1.81 -5.07
CA ALA A 69 2.54 -1.88 -5.08
C ALA A 69 3.24 -1.16 -3.89
N PRO A 70 2.91 0.11 -3.54
CA PRO A 70 3.55 0.78 -2.38
C PRO A 70 3.24 0.08 -1.05
N ILE A 71 2.01 -0.38 -0.85
CA ILE A 71 1.60 -1.11 0.36
C ILE A 71 2.36 -2.44 0.45
N THR A 72 2.44 -3.17 -0.66
CA THR A 72 3.21 -4.42 -0.76
C THR A 72 4.70 -4.19 -0.51
N LYS A 73 5.29 -3.08 -0.97
CA LYS A 73 6.70 -2.72 -0.68
C LYS A 73 6.95 -2.52 0.81
N VAL A 74 6.08 -1.75 1.49
CA VAL A 74 6.19 -1.54 2.95
C VAL A 74 6.02 -2.87 3.70
N TYR A 75 4.99 -3.64 3.36
CA TYR A 75 4.77 -4.98 3.94
C TYR A 75 5.98 -5.90 3.76
N ARG A 76 6.52 -6.00 2.53
CA ARG A 76 7.70 -6.83 2.23
C ARG A 76 8.94 -6.39 2.96
N ARG A 77 9.06 -5.09 3.25
CA ARG A 77 10.16 -4.55 4.04
C ARG A 77 10.01 -4.82 5.54
N HIS A 78 8.80 -4.83 6.11
CA HIS A 78 8.57 -4.88 7.56
C HIS A 78 8.08 -6.21 8.14
N LYS A 79 7.24 -6.95 7.42
CA LYS A 79 6.47 -8.07 7.99
C LYS A 79 6.63 -9.41 7.26
N ALA A 80 7.16 -9.40 6.04
CA ALA A 80 7.33 -10.63 5.27
C ALA A 80 8.32 -11.61 5.94
N PRO A 81 8.19 -12.92 5.69
CA PRO A 81 9.15 -13.91 6.19
C PRO A 81 10.56 -13.51 5.71
N PHE A 82 11.51 -13.44 6.63
CA PHE A 82 12.88 -12.96 6.41
C PHE A 82 13.06 -11.44 6.20
N ALA A 83 12.11 -10.60 6.61
CA ALA A 83 12.27 -9.13 6.52
C ALA A 83 13.52 -8.61 7.27
N GLY A 84 13.84 -9.17 8.45
CA GLY A 84 15.04 -8.81 9.20
C GLY A 84 16.34 -9.13 8.44
N LEU A 85 16.43 -10.34 7.87
CA LEU A 85 17.57 -10.76 7.05
C LEU A 85 17.70 -9.91 5.78
N ARG A 86 16.59 -9.65 5.07
CA ARG A 86 16.61 -8.82 3.85
C ARG A 86 17.03 -7.38 4.11
N ARG A 87 16.73 -6.83 5.30
CA ARG A 87 17.25 -5.52 5.72
C ARG A 87 18.74 -5.57 6.01
N ALA A 88 19.19 -6.58 6.75
CA ALA A 88 20.60 -6.75 7.09
C ALA A 88 21.47 -6.92 5.83
N LEU A 89 20.95 -7.60 4.81
CA LEU A 89 21.62 -7.81 3.52
C LEU A 89 21.44 -6.63 2.53
N GLY A 90 20.80 -5.53 2.93
CA GLY A 90 20.57 -4.37 2.04
C GLY A 90 19.61 -4.63 0.87
N LEU A 91 18.92 -5.76 0.84
CA LEU A 91 18.04 -6.21 -0.25
C LEU A 91 16.58 -5.76 -0.08
N ALA A 92 16.33 -4.85 0.86
CA ALA A 92 15.00 -4.33 1.14
C ALA A 92 14.53 -3.40 0.02
N PRO A 93 13.26 -3.51 -0.44
CA PRO A 93 12.75 -2.65 -1.49
C PRO A 93 12.75 -1.17 -1.06
N GLU A 94 13.06 -0.30 -2.02
CA GLU A 94 12.99 1.15 -1.87
C GLU A 94 11.52 1.62 -1.86
N LEU A 95 11.17 2.51 -0.94
CA LEU A 95 9.79 2.93 -0.69
C LEU A 95 9.35 4.13 -1.54
N THR A 96 10.27 4.92 -2.08
CA THR A 96 9.99 6.27 -2.61
C THR A 96 10.12 6.38 -4.13
N ARG A 97 10.00 5.26 -4.87
CA ARG A 97 10.20 5.21 -6.32
C ARG A 97 9.10 4.48 -7.06
#